data_AF-A0A8C1NLE9-F1
#
_entry.id   AF-A0A8C1NLE9-F1
#
_cell.length_a   1.000
_cell.length_b   1.000
_cell.length_c   1.000
_cell.angle_alpha   90.00
_cell.angle_beta   90.00
_cell.angle_gamma   90.00
#
_symmetry.space_group_name_H-M   'P 1'
#
loop_
_entity.id
_entity.type
_entity.pdbx_description
1 polymer ?
#
loop_
_entity_poly.entity_id
_entity_poly.type
_entity_poly.pdbx_seq_one_letter_code
_entity_poly.pdbx_strand_id
1 'polypeptide(L)'
;MKIAEDLGQILVGSIILFYSARIALLRGNFEKAQVKFQECVSVQQQWRQIHHLCYWELMWCHSFQQQWRDAYRYADLLCRESRWSKAIYVYQKAAILSMMCEEELKSSGEDVVGLFRQVEGLKQRLAGKSIPTEKFAVRKSRRYSSAAPVKLVIPALEMMYVWNGFTIVGKRADATESLLITIERAEEQLRNDPNPSEFHPDDQCLVQMLKGLCLKHLGRLLQAELCFTQVLSSEKRIRYDHYLIPFTLYELGLLYKQQGDYVKATRFIEDAKLNYKDYSMESRLHFRIHAALSSLKGSPTNSP
;
A
#
# COMPACT_ATOMS: atom_id res chain seq x y z
N MET A 1 25.48 33.57 -13.21
CA MET A 1 25.36 32.70 -14.40
C MET A 1 25.97 31.33 -14.11
N LYS A 2 27.27 31.23 -13.79
CA LYS A 2 27.94 29.95 -13.46
C LYS A 2 27.28 29.14 -12.32
N ILE A 3 26.91 29.79 -11.21
CA ILE A 3 26.16 29.13 -10.12
C ILE A 3 24.81 28.58 -10.62
N ALA A 4 24.11 29.28 -11.51
CA ALA A 4 22.83 28.80 -12.03
C ALA A 4 22.98 27.60 -12.99
N GLU A 5 24.07 27.58 -13.77
CA GLU A 5 24.44 26.45 -14.64
C GLU A 5 24.86 25.22 -13.83
N ASP A 6 25.70 25.41 -12.80
CA ASP A 6 26.13 24.35 -11.88
C ASP A 6 24.92 23.75 -11.13
N LEU A 7 23.98 24.59 -10.71
CA LEU A 7 22.73 24.15 -10.08
C LEU A 7 21.82 23.41 -11.05
N GLY A 8 21.74 23.86 -12.30
CA GLY A 8 21.01 23.16 -13.35
C GLY A 8 21.58 21.75 -13.60
N GLN A 9 22.90 21.62 -13.63
CA GLN A 9 23.58 20.35 -13.87
C GLN A 9 23.44 19.37 -12.70
N ILE A 10 23.53 19.85 -11.45
CA ILE A 10 23.26 19.06 -10.24
C ILE A 10 21.81 18.57 -10.22
N LEU A 11 20.86 19.44 -10.57
CA LEU A 11 19.45 19.08 -10.62
C LEU A 11 19.20 17.99 -11.67
N VAL A 12 19.71 18.15 -12.89
CA VAL A 12 19.58 17.15 -13.97
C VAL A 12 20.22 15.82 -13.55
N GLY A 13 21.41 15.84 -12.95
CA GLY A 13 22.06 14.64 -12.42
C GLY A 13 21.21 13.92 -11.36
N SER A 14 20.65 14.67 -10.40
CA SER A 14 19.80 14.10 -9.35
C SER A 14 18.50 13.48 -9.88
N ILE A 15 17.88 14.08 -10.89
CA ILE A 15 16.68 13.55 -11.55
C ILE A 15 17.00 12.25 -12.28
N ILE A 16 18.12 12.18 -13.00
CA ILE A 16 18.55 10.96 -13.69
C ILE A 16 18.80 9.83 -12.68
N LEU A 17 19.47 10.14 -11.56
CA LEU A 17 19.71 9.17 -10.48
C LEU A 17 18.39 8.67 -9.87
N PHE A 18 17.45 9.57 -9.58
CA PHE A 18 16.13 9.23 -9.06
C PHE A 18 15.38 8.25 -9.98
N TYR A 19 15.29 8.55 -11.28
CA TYR A 19 14.63 7.66 -12.23
C TYR A 19 15.37 6.35 -12.42
N SER A 20 16.71 6.36 -12.40
CA SER A 20 17.52 5.13 -12.43
C SER A 20 17.22 4.22 -11.23
N ALA A 21 17.10 4.79 -10.03
CA ALA A 21 16.72 4.08 -8.81
C ALA A 21 15.28 3.55 -8.90
N ARG A 22 14.34 4.38 -9.37
CA ARG A 22 12.93 3.99 -9.53
C ARG A 22 12.75 2.86 -10.53
N ILE A 23 13.49 2.84 -11.64
CA ILE A 23 13.48 1.72 -12.60
C ILE A 23 13.99 0.43 -11.94
N ALA A 24 15.06 0.51 -11.14
CA ALA A 24 15.56 -0.65 -10.40
C ALA A 24 14.50 -1.19 -9.42
N LEU A 25 13.83 -0.29 -8.69
CA LEU A 25 12.75 -0.63 -7.76
C LEU A 25 11.58 -1.32 -8.46
N LEU A 26 11.09 -0.75 -9.58
CA LEU A 26 9.98 -1.33 -10.37
C LEU A 26 10.32 -2.70 -10.97
N ARG A 27 11.60 -3.04 -11.10
CA ARG A 27 12.09 -4.35 -11.53
C ARG A 27 12.32 -5.33 -10.38
N GLY A 28 12.05 -4.94 -9.13
CA GLY A 28 12.28 -5.78 -7.95
C GLY A 28 13.72 -5.78 -7.42
N ASN A 29 14.61 -4.95 -7.99
CA ASN A 29 16.02 -4.86 -7.57
C ASN A 29 16.14 -3.86 -6.40
N PHE A 30 15.67 -4.26 -5.22
CA PHE A 30 15.51 -3.38 -4.06
C PHE A 30 16.84 -2.82 -3.53
N GLU A 31 17.84 -3.67 -3.37
CA GLU A 31 19.17 -3.30 -2.85
C GLU A 31 19.83 -2.26 -3.77
N LYS A 32 19.77 -2.49 -5.09
CA LYS A 32 20.28 -1.53 -6.08
C LYS A 32 19.50 -0.21 -6.06
N ALA A 33 18.19 -0.27 -5.88
CA ALA A 33 17.35 0.92 -5.76
C ALA A 33 17.72 1.73 -4.51
N GLN A 34 17.91 1.08 -3.36
CA GLN A 34 18.33 1.74 -2.12
C GLN A 34 19.64 2.50 -2.29
N VAL A 35 20.67 1.85 -2.82
CA VAL A 35 21.98 2.48 -3.05
C VAL A 35 21.83 3.73 -3.93
N LYS A 36 21.08 3.63 -5.03
CA LYS A 36 20.91 4.76 -5.96
C LYS A 36 20.03 5.88 -5.40
N PHE A 37 19.01 5.58 -4.60
CA PHE A 37 18.24 6.63 -3.93
C PHE A 37 19.08 7.34 -2.87
N GLN A 38 19.90 6.61 -2.11
CA GLN A 38 20.82 7.21 -1.15
C GLN A 38 21.91 8.06 -1.83
N GLU A 39 22.43 7.60 -2.97
CA GLU A 39 23.32 8.38 -3.84
C GLU A 39 22.63 9.66 -4.30
N CYS A 40 21.38 9.58 -4.81
CA CYS A 40 20.59 10.74 -5.21
C CYS A 40 20.41 11.77 -4.06
N VAL A 41 20.23 11.31 -2.82
CA VAL A 41 20.18 12.17 -1.64
C VAL A 41 21.53 12.82 -1.36
N SER A 42 22.64 12.11 -1.55
CA SER A 42 23.98 12.60 -1.24
C SER A 42 24.50 13.67 -2.21
N VAL A 43 24.19 13.56 -3.51
CA VAL A 43 24.77 14.43 -4.57
C VAL A 43 24.18 15.84 -4.62
N GLN A 44 23.07 16.10 -3.93
CA GLN A 44 22.45 17.41 -3.90
C GLN A 44 21.91 17.69 -2.49
N GLN A 45 22.10 18.90 -1.97
CA GLN A 45 21.61 19.30 -0.64
C GLN A 45 20.65 20.51 -0.68
N GLN A 46 20.40 21.04 -1.87
CA GLN A 46 19.66 22.29 -2.04
C GLN A 46 18.17 22.06 -2.28
N TRP A 47 17.80 20.95 -2.92
CA TRP A 47 16.43 20.61 -3.29
C TRP A 47 15.87 19.55 -2.36
N ARG A 48 15.42 19.98 -1.17
CA ARG A 48 14.84 19.09 -0.15
C ARG A 48 13.65 18.28 -0.64
N GLN A 49 12.90 18.80 -1.63
CA GLN A 49 11.78 18.08 -2.23
C GLN A 49 12.23 16.78 -2.91
N ILE A 50 13.41 16.77 -3.55
CA ILE A 50 13.97 15.55 -4.15
C ILE A 50 14.38 14.56 -3.06
N HIS A 51 14.93 15.04 -1.94
CA HIS A 51 15.17 14.18 -0.78
C HIS A 51 13.89 13.52 -0.29
N HIS A 52 12.80 14.28 -0.19
CA HIS A 52 11.50 13.73 0.25
C HIS A 52 10.95 12.70 -0.74
N LEU A 53 11.16 12.87 -2.04
CA LEU A 53 10.83 11.84 -3.03
C LEU A 53 11.70 10.58 -2.82
N CYS A 54 13.00 10.73 -2.60
CA CYS A 54 13.88 9.59 -2.30
C CYS A 54 13.51 8.90 -1.00
N TYR A 55 13.21 9.65 0.08
CA TYR A 55 12.81 9.09 1.37
C TYR A 55 11.50 8.30 1.24
N TRP A 56 10.55 8.79 0.45
CA TRP A 56 9.33 8.06 0.15
C TRP A 56 9.60 6.72 -0.53
N GLU A 57 10.45 6.72 -1.56
CA GLU A 57 10.79 5.49 -2.27
C GLU A 57 11.64 4.53 -1.42
N LEU A 58 12.58 5.05 -0.61
CA LEU A 58 13.39 4.27 0.33
C LEU A 58 12.54 3.63 1.42
N MET A 59 11.59 4.38 2.01
CA MET A 59 10.63 3.86 2.99
C MET A 59 9.88 2.65 2.44
N TRP A 60 9.36 2.74 1.20
CA TRP A 60 8.68 1.60 0.57
C TRP A 60 9.63 0.46 0.21
N CYS A 61 10.84 0.77 -0.28
CA CYS A 61 11.84 -0.23 -0.61
C CYS A 61 12.23 -1.10 0.60
N HIS A 62 12.42 -0.47 1.77
CA HIS A 62 12.63 -1.19 3.03
C HIS A 62 11.36 -1.93 3.49
N SER A 63 10.18 -1.33 3.33
CA SER A 63 8.90 -1.98 3.68
C SER A 63 8.62 -3.23 2.84
N PHE A 64 8.98 -3.26 1.55
CA PHE A 64 8.84 -4.45 0.70
C PHE A 64 9.72 -5.62 1.17
N GLN A 65 10.84 -5.32 1.81
CA GLN A 65 11.75 -6.29 2.42
C GLN A 65 11.48 -6.51 3.91
N GLN A 66 10.43 -5.88 4.46
CA GLN A 66 10.08 -5.93 5.88
C GLN A 66 11.21 -5.48 6.82
N GLN A 67 12.08 -4.59 6.33
CA GLN A 67 13.11 -3.90 7.12
C GLN A 67 12.46 -2.72 7.85
N TRP A 68 11.56 -3.02 8.80
CA TRP A 68 10.66 -2.03 9.41
C TRP A 68 11.41 -0.89 10.08
N ARG A 69 12.54 -1.16 10.74
CA ARG A 69 13.37 -0.16 11.41
C ARG A 69 13.92 0.88 10.44
N ASP A 70 14.39 0.46 9.27
CA ASP A 70 14.90 1.37 8.25
C ASP A 70 13.76 2.10 7.54
N ALA A 71 12.65 1.41 7.26
CA ALA A 71 11.44 2.05 6.73
C ALA A 71 10.95 3.18 7.65
N TYR A 72 10.96 2.93 8.97
CA TYR A 72 10.59 3.92 9.98
C TYR A 72 11.48 5.15 9.97
N ARG A 73 12.81 5.00 9.81
CA ARG A 73 13.74 6.14 9.74
C ARG A 73 13.31 7.13 8.65
N TYR A 74 13.00 6.64 7.46
CA TYR A 74 12.55 7.49 6.35
C TYR A 74 11.12 8.01 6.55
N ALA A 75 10.22 7.21 7.12
CA ALA A 75 8.87 7.67 7.47
C ALA A 75 8.90 8.83 8.48
N ASP A 76 9.79 8.76 9.47
CA ASP A 76 9.99 9.81 10.48
C ASP A 76 10.62 11.08 9.88
N LEU A 77 11.61 10.96 8.99
CA LEU A 77 12.14 12.10 8.23
C LEU A 77 11.04 12.80 7.42
N LEU A 78 10.19 12.04 6.71
CA LEU A 78 9.05 12.60 5.98
C LEU A 78 8.04 13.29 6.91
N CYS A 79 7.74 12.68 8.07
CA CYS A 79 6.85 13.28 9.07
C CYS A 79 7.37 14.60 9.60
N ARG A 80 8.68 14.70 9.86
CA ARG A 80 9.31 15.90 10.41
C ARG A 80 9.42 16.99 9.35
N GLU A 81 9.92 16.66 8.17
CA GLU A 81 10.36 17.65 7.19
C GLU A 81 9.31 18.02 6.14
N SER A 82 8.52 17.06 5.65
CA SER A 82 7.62 17.31 4.53
C SER A 82 6.27 17.88 4.97
N ARG A 83 5.73 18.83 4.20
CA ARG A 83 4.41 19.45 4.44
C ARG A 83 3.33 18.98 3.47
N TRP A 84 3.67 18.08 2.53
CA TRP A 84 2.80 17.70 1.41
C TRP A 84 1.50 17.02 1.86
N SER A 85 1.57 16.05 2.78
CA SER A 85 0.40 15.40 3.35
C SER A 85 0.74 14.86 4.75
N LYS A 86 0.69 15.76 5.74
CA LYS A 86 1.06 15.43 7.13
C LYS A 86 0.25 14.27 7.69
N ALA A 87 -1.06 14.20 7.39
CA ALA A 87 -1.90 13.10 7.86
C ALA A 87 -1.43 11.74 7.32
N ILE A 88 -1.01 11.67 6.04
CA ILE A 88 -0.51 10.45 5.42
C ILE A 88 0.83 10.03 5.99
N TYR A 89 1.75 10.97 6.18
CA TYR A 89 3.06 10.63 6.73
C TYR A 89 2.93 10.10 8.16
N VAL A 90 2.14 10.76 9.02
CA VAL A 90 1.91 10.30 10.39
C VAL A 90 1.21 8.94 10.42
N TYR A 91 0.20 8.73 9.58
CA TYR A 91 -0.46 7.43 9.46
C TYR A 91 0.52 6.33 9.03
N GLN A 92 1.36 6.58 8.02
CA GLN A 92 2.34 5.60 7.54
C GLN A 92 3.43 5.31 8.56
N LYS A 93 3.92 6.33 9.28
CA LYS A 93 4.84 6.15 10.41
C LYS A 93 4.23 5.22 11.45
N ALA A 94 2.99 5.47 11.87
CA ALA A 94 2.27 4.62 12.82
C ALA A 94 2.02 3.21 12.27
N ALA A 95 1.66 3.09 11.00
CA ALA A 95 1.44 1.80 10.33
C ALA A 95 2.72 0.96 10.27
N ILE A 96 3.87 1.56 9.94
CA ILE A 96 5.18 0.88 9.90
C ILE A 96 5.61 0.47 11.31
N LEU A 97 5.48 1.36 12.30
CA LEU A 97 5.76 1.04 13.71
C LEU A 97 4.91 -0.13 14.21
N SER A 98 3.65 -0.24 13.76
CA SER A 98 2.75 -1.34 14.13
C SER A 98 3.18 -2.72 13.59
N MET A 99 4.09 -2.76 12.62
CA MET A 99 4.64 -4.01 12.07
C MET A 99 5.94 -4.46 12.76
N MET A 100 6.52 -3.63 13.61
CA MET A 100 7.75 -3.95 14.34
C MET A 100 7.53 -4.98 15.44
N CYS A 101 8.58 -5.68 15.85
CA CYS A 101 8.53 -6.45 17.09
C CYS A 101 8.46 -5.52 18.31
N GLU A 102 8.05 -6.06 19.46
CA GLU A 102 7.90 -5.24 20.67
C GLU A 102 9.20 -4.57 21.12
N GLU A 103 10.34 -5.24 20.95
CA GLU A 103 11.65 -4.72 21.33
C GLU A 103 12.04 -3.50 20.47
N GLU A 104 11.89 -3.63 19.15
CA GLU A 104 12.14 -2.52 18.20
C GLU A 104 11.20 -1.35 18.49
N LEU A 105 9.91 -1.62 18.72
CA LEU A 105 8.93 -0.59 19.03
C LEU A 105 9.28 0.14 20.35
N LYS A 106 9.61 -0.59 21.42
CA LYS A 106 10.08 0.01 22.68
C LYS A 106 11.32 0.88 22.48
N SER A 107 12.28 0.40 21.67
CA SER A 107 13.50 1.15 21.37
C SER A 107 13.28 2.45 20.59
N SER A 108 12.16 2.56 19.85
CA SER A 108 11.82 3.76 19.08
C SER A 108 11.37 4.92 19.96
N GLY A 109 10.80 4.63 21.14
CA GLY A 109 10.22 5.63 22.05
C GLY A 109 8.92 6.28 21.55
N GLU A 110 8.33 5.77 20.47
CA GLU A 110 7.15 6.36 19.84
C GLU A 110 5.83 5.85 20.45
N ASP A 111 4.86 6.75 20.62
CA ASP A 111 3.49 6.40 20.99
C ASP A 111 2.63 6.15 19.74
N VAL A 112 2.53 4.89 19.31
CA VAL A 112 1.74 4.50 18.13
C VAL A 112 0.27 4.89 18.26
N VAL A 113 -0.31 4.77 19.45
CA VAL A 113 -1.72 5.14 19.68
C VAL A 113 -1.88 6.65 19.54
N GLY A 114 -0.98 7.43 20.16
CA GLY A 114 -0.91 8.88 20.01
C GLY A 114 -0.74 9.33 18.57
N LEU A 115 0.09 8.64 17.77
CA LEU A 115 0.27 8.94 16.35
C LEU A 115 -1.03 8.74 15.56
N PHE A 116 -1.73 7.61 15.73
CA PHE A 116 -3.02 7.38 15.06
C PHE A 116 -4.07 8.43 15.46
N ARG A 117 -4.14 8.81 16.74
CA ARG A 117 -5.08 9.83 17.24
C ARG A 117 -4.86 11.21 16.61
N GLN A 118 -3.62 11.55 16.23
CA GLN A 118 -3.30 12.83 15.60
C GLN A 118 -3.78 12.93 14.14
N VAL A 119 -3.97 11.81 13.44
CA VAL A 119 -4.20 11.77 11.99
C VAL A 119 -5.40 12.62 11.56
N GLU A 120 -6.50 12.62 12.32
CA GLU A 120 -7.69 13.39 11.98
C GLU A 120 -7.44 14.91 11.99
N GLY A 121 -6.70 15.41 12.97
CA GLY A 121 -6.35 16.82 13.12
C GLY A 121 -5.37 17.33 12.05
N LEU A 122 -4.66 16.43 11.37
CA LEU A 122 -3.66 16.75 10.35
C LEU A 122 -4.21 16.77 8.92
N LYS A 123 -5.48 16.42 8.73
CA LYS A 123 -6.14 16.34 7.42
C LYS A 123 -6.21 17.71 6.77
N GLN A 124 -5.77 17.78 5.51
CA GLN A 124 -5.80 18.99 4.71
C GLN A 124 -7.01 18.99 3.75
N ARG A 125 -7.36 20.18 3.24
CA ARG A 125 -8.32 20.36 2.16
C ARG A 125 -7.63 21.06 1.00
N LEU A 126 -7.74 20.50 -0.19
CA LEU A 126 -7.27 21.10 -1.44
C LEU A 126 -8.50 21.53 -2.24
N ALA A 127 -8.59 22.82 -2.56
CA ALA A 127 -9.75 23.41 -3.24
C ALA A 127 -11.10 23.00 -2.60
N GLY A 128 -11.17 23.04 -1.27
CA GLY A 128 -12.36 22.67 -0.48
C GLY A 128 -12.64 21.16 -0.36
N LYS A 129 -11.96 20.30 -1.12
CA LYS A 129 -12.13 18.84 -1.07
C LYS A 129 -11.00 18.20 -0.23
N SER A 130 -11.34 17.25 0.64
CA SER A 130 -10.29 16.48 1.34
C SER A 130 -9.68 15.43 0.41
N ILE A 131 -8.39 15.19 0.57
CA ILE A 131 -7.63 14.22 -0.22
C ILE A 131 -8.15 12.80 0.06
N PRO A 132 -8.48 11.97 -0.96
CA PRO A 132 -9.08 10.65 -0.73
C PRO A 132 -8.26 9.73 0.18
N THR A 133 -6.93 9.74 0.02
CA THR A 133 -6.00 8.95 0.85
C THR A 133 -6.02 9.42 2.31
N GLU A 134 -6.10 10.73 2.56
CA GLU A 134 -6.20 11.25 3.93
C GLU A 134 -7.53 10.86 4.57
N LYS A 135 -8.64 10.90 3.82
CA LYS A 135 -9.93 10.41 4.32
C LYS A 135 -9.86 8.92 4.70
N PHE A 136 -9.16 8.11 3.89
CA PHE A 136 -8.93 6.71 4.19
C PHE A 136 -8.13 6.55 5.50
N ALA A 137 -6.99 7.23 5.63
CA ALA A 137 -6.17 7.20 6.84
C ALA A 137 -6.95 7.64 8.09
N VAL A 138 -7.74 8.73 7.99
CA VAL A 138 -8.62 9.18 9.09
C VAL A 138 -9.62 8.09 9.48
N ARG A 139 -10.31 7.47 8.51
CA ARG A 139 -11.29 6.41 8.79
C ARG A 139 -10.66 5.23 9.52
N LYS A 140 -9.50 4.74 9.06
CA LYS A 140 -8.78 3.65 9.71
C LYS A 140 -8.32 4.04 11.12
N SER A 141 -7.88 5.28 11.31
CA SER A 141 -7.39 5.78 12.62
C SER A 141 -8.48 5.90 13.69
N ARG A 142 -9.77 5.93 13.32
CA ARG A 142 -10.89 6.01 14.28
C ARG A 142 -10.92 4.86 15.27
N ARG A 143 -10.35 3.69 14.93
CA ARG A 143 -10.23 2.56 15.86
C ARG A 143 -9.38 2.88 17.10
N TYR A 144 -8.60 3.97 17.06
CA TYR A 144 -7.74 4.42 18.15
C TYR A 144 -8.34 5.57 18.98
N SER A 145 -9.54 6.04 18.67
CA SER A 145 -10.16 7.19 19.35
C SER A 145 -10.62 6.88 20.78
N SER A 146 -10.98 5.64 21.07
CA SER A 146 -11.40 5.20 22.41
C SER A 146 -10.22 5.05 23.37
N ALA A 147 -10.51 4.98 24.68
CA ALA A 147 -9.51 4.70 25.71
C ALA A 147 -8.89 3.29 25.57
N ALA A 148 -9.70 2.31 25.14
CA ALA A 148 -9.28 0.97 24.78
C ALA A 148 -9.30 0.82 23.24
N PRO A 149 -8.21 1.16 22.53
CA PRO A 149 -8.18 1.17 21.08
C PRO A 149 -8.17 -0.26 20.50
N VAL A 150 -8.84 -0.46 19.37
CA VAL A 150 -8.75 -1.71 18.59
C VAL A 150 -7.66 -1.54 17.54
N LYS A 151 -6.59 -2.34 17.64
CA LYS A 151 -5.44 -2.24 16.74
C LYS A 151 -5.80 -2.70 15.32
N LEU A 152 -5.14 -2.12 14.33
CA LEU A 152 -5.21 -2.58 12.95
C LEU A 152 -4.33 -3.83 12.77
N VAL A 153 -4.80 -4.84 12.05
CA VAL A 153 -4.13 -6.15 11.97
C VAL A 153 -2.80 -6.12 11.17
N ILE A 154 -2.77 -5.50 9.97
CA ILE A 154 -1.54 -5.37 9.14
C ILE A 154 -1.51 -4.02 8.38
N PRO A 155 -1.50 -2.88 9.08
CA PRO A 155 -1.76 -1.57 8.47
C PRO A 155 -0.72 -1.14 7.42
N ALA A 156 0.55 -1.53 7.54
CA ALA A 156 1.55 -1.19 6.52
C ALA A 156 1.32 -1.95 5.21
N LEU A 157 0.84 -3.20 5.27
CA LEU A 157 0.56 -4.06 4.12
C LEU A 157 -0.71 -3.58 3.39
N GLU A 158 -1.71 -3.14 4.16
CA GLU A 158 -2.89 -2.45 3.60
C GLU A 158 -2.48 -1.19 2.82
N MET A 159 -1.61 -0.35 3.41
CA MET A 159 -1.09 0.82 2.70
C MET A 159 -0.23 0.45 1.50
N MET A 160 0.55 -0.63 1.59
CA MET A 160 1.33 -1.16 0.48
C MET A 160 0.41 -1.46 -0.72
N TYR A 161 -0.76 -2.06 -0.48
CA TYR A 161 -1.77 -2.26 -1.51
C TYR A 161 -2.34 -0.95 -2.04
N VAL A 162 -2.72 -0.02 -1.16
CA VAL A 162 -3.21 1.31 -1.56
C VAL A 162 -2.23 2.00 -2.51
N TRP A 163 -0.93 1.90 -2.27
CA TRP A 163 0.13 2.48 -3.10
C TRP A 163 0.59 1.61 -4.27
N ASN A 164 -0.16 0.56 -4.61
CA ASN A 164 0.14 -0.36 -5.73
C ASN A 164 1.47 -1.12 -5.55
N GLY A 165 1.96 -1.26 -4.32
CA GLY A 165 3.23 -1.90 -3.98
C GLY A 165 3.27 -3.39 -4.25
N PHE A 166 2.14 -4.09 -4.21
CA PHE A 166 2.08 -5.54 -4.52
C PHE A 166 2.54 -5.86 -5.95
N THR A 167 2.30 -4.95 -6.91
CA THR A 167 2.80 -5.11 -8.29
C THR A 167 4.32 -5.01 -8.42
N ILE A 168 4.98 -4.39 -7.43
CA ILE A 168 6.42 -4.23 -7.34
C ILE A 168 7.02 -5.41 -6.58
N VAL A 169 6.52 -5.71 -5.37
CA VAL A 169 7.01 -6.84 -4.58
C VAL A 169 6.80 -8.18 -5.28
N GLY A 170 5.71 -8.32 -6.04
CA GLY A 170 5.40 -9.48 -6.86
C GLY A 170 6.40 -9.75 -8.00
N LYS A 171 7.39 -8.88 -8.22
CA LYS A 171 8.52 -9.15 -9.13
C LYS A 171 9.61 -10.01 -8.48
N ARG A 172 9.55 -10.22 -7.16
CA ARG A 172 10.55 -10.92 -6.37
C ARG A 172 9.86 -11.96 -5.46
N ALA A 173 10.08 -13.24 -5.76
CA ALA A 173 9.35 -14.33 -5.12
C ALA A 173 9.67 -14.45 -3.61
N ASP A 174 10.93 -14.30 -3.22
CA ASP A 174 11.38 -14.32 -1.82
C ASP A 174 10.69 -13.24 -0.96
N ALA A 175 10.64 -12.00 -1.46
CA ALA A 175 9.96 -10.91 -0.77
C ALA A 175 8.44 -11.14 -0.69
N THR A 176 7.83 -11.66 -1.77
CA THR A 176 6.40 -11.96 -1.80
C THR A 176 6.03 -13.10 -0.84
N GLU A 177 6.85 -14.15 -0.77
CA GLU A 177 6.68 -15.26 0.18
C GLU A 177 6.82 -14.76 1.63
N SER A 178 7.79 -13.88 1.89
CA SER A 178 7.94 -13.28 3.21
C SER A 178 6.70 -12.48 3.65
N LEU A 179 6.08 -11.73 2.72
CA LEU A 179 4.81 -11.05 3.01
C LEU A 179 3.68 -12.06 3.25
N LEU A 180 3.63 -13.14 2.48
CA LEU A 180 2.64 -14.20 2.65
C LEU A 180 2.73 -14.81 4.06
N ILE A 181 3.93 -15.14 4.54
CA ILE A 181 4.14 -15.67 5.91
C ILE A 181 3.61 -14.69 6.97
N THR A 182 3.84 -13.39 6.79
CA THR A 182 3.35 -12.36 7.72
C THR A 182 1.83 -12.29 7.72
N ILE A 183 1.21 -12.38 6.54
CA ILE A 183 -0.24 -12.37 6.38
C ILE A 183 -0.87 -13.65 6.98
N GLU A 184 -0.25 -14.82 6.78
CA GLU A 184 -0.73 -16.08 7.36
C GLU A 184 -0.63 -16.11 8.89
N ARG A 185 0.42 -15.48 9.45
CA ARG A 185 0.51 -15.28 10.90
C ARG A 185 -0.62 -14.38 11.42
N ALA A 186 -0.92 -13.29 10.71
CA ALA A 186 -2.03 -12.41 11.06
C ALA A 186 -3.40 -13.13 10.94
N GLU A 187 -3.57 -13.96 9.91
CA GLU A 187 -4.75 -14.82 9.73
C GLU A 187 -4.94 -15.77 10.91
N GLU A 188 -3.86 -16.42 11.34
CA GLU A 188 -3.88 -17.32 12.49
C GLU A 188 -4.19 -16.59 13.80
N GLN A 189 -3.61 -15.42 14.02
CA GLN A 189 -3.90 -14.59 15.18
C GLN A 189 -5.37 -14.18 15.24
N LEU A 190 -5.96 -13.78 14.11
CA LEU A 190 -7.40 -13.50 14.04
C LEU A 190 -8.20 -14.77 14.34
N ARG A 191 -7.92 -15.89 13.66
CA ARG A 191 -8.67 -17.13 13.87
C ARG A 191 -8.67 -17.60 15.33
N ASN A 192 -7.57 -17.39 16.04
CA ASN A 192 -7.38 -17.81 17.43
C ASN A 192 -7.71 -16.71 18.46
N ASP A 193 -8.25 -15.56 18.04
CA ASP A 193 -8.62 -14.48 18.95
C ASP A 193 -9.79 -14.91 19.84
N PRO A 194 -9.60 -15.01 21.18
CA PRO A 194 -10.66 -15.42 22.08
C PRO A 194 -11.76 -14.36 22.23
N ASN A 195 -11.49 -13.11 21.86
CA ASN A 195 -12.41 -11.97 22.04
C ASN A 195 -12.46 -11.10 20.78
N PRO A 196 -13.01 -11.62 19.66
CA PRO A 196 -13.04 -10.90 18.40
C PRO A 196 -13.81 -9.59 18.51
N SER A 197 -13.18 -8.49 18.09
CA SER A 197 -13.81 -7.17 18.05
C SER A 197 -14.88 -7.05 16.96
N GLU A 198 -15.63 -5.94 16.96
CA GLU A 198 -16.60 -5.64 15.88
C GLU A 198 -15.97 -5.48 14.49
N PHE A 199 -14.65 -5.24 14.42
CA PHE A 199 -13.89 -5.11 13.18
C PHE A 199 -13.37 -6.44 12.63
N HIS A 200 -13.57 -7.53 13.38
CA HIS A 200 -13.02 -8.84 13.06
C HIS A 200 -13.39 -9.34 11.65
N PRO A 201 -14.66 -9.24 11.17
CA PRO A 201 -15.00 -9.66 9.82
C PRO A 201 -14.24 -8.87 8.73
N ASP A 202 -14.13 -7.56 8.92
CA ASP A 202 -13.42 -6.65 8.02
C ASP A 202 -11.91 -6.99 7.98
N ASP A 203 -11.31 -7.28 9.13
CA ASP A 203 -9.90 -7.64 9.26
C ASP A 203 -9.60 -9.01 8.61
N GLN A 204 -10.49 -10.00 8.77
CA GLN A 204 -10.41 -11.27 8.06
C GLN A 204 -10.46 -11.07 6.53
N CYS A 205 -11.38 -10.24 6.04
CA CYS A 205 -11.50 -9.94 4.63
C CYS A 205 -10.24 -9.24 4.07
N LEU A 206 -9.68 -8.29 4.82
CA LEU A 206 -8.43 -7.63 4.46
C LEU A 206 -7.27 -8.64 4.34
N VAL A 207 -7.10 -9.49 5.37
CA VAL A 207 -6.07 -10.52 5.39
C VAL A 207 -6.22 -11.49 4.22
N GLN A 208 -7.43 -11.98 3.94
CA GLN A 208 -7.68 -12.86 2.79
C GLN A 208 -7.41 -12.16 1.45
N MET A 209 -7.82 -10.90 1.28
CA MET A 209 -7.55 -10.15 0.05
C MET A 209 -6.04 -10.01 -0.19
N LEU A 210 -5.27 -9.65 0.83
CA LEU A 210 -3.81 -9.50 0.73
C LEU A 210 -3.10 -10.86 0.54
N LYS A 211 -3.61 -11.93 1.17
CA LYS A 211 -3.13 -13.30 0.96
C LYS A 211 -3.31 -13.73 -0.49
N GLY A 212 -4.50 -13.49 -1.05
CA GLY A 212 -4.81 -13.78 -2.45
C GLY A 212 -3.91 -13.02 -3.42
N LEU A 213 -3.54 -11.78 -3.11
CA LEU A 213 -2.57 -11.00 -3.89
C LEU A 213 -1.18 -11.64 -3.92
N CYS A 214 -0.64 -12.03 -2.75
CA CYS A 214 0.64 -12.73 -2.68
C CYS A 214 0.61 -14.04 -3.48
N LEU A 215 -0.42 -14.87 -3.26
CA LEU A 215 -0.61 -16.14 -3.96
C LEU A 215 -0.70 -15.96 -5.48
N LYS A 216 -1.43 -14.92 -5.94
CA LYS A 216 -1.53 -14.57 -7.36
C LYS A 216 -0.16 -14.24 -7.95
N HIS A 217 0.62 -13.41 -7.26
CA HIS A 217 1.98 -13.04 -7.70
C HIS A 217 2.97 -14.20 -7.66
N LEU A 218 2.78 -15.17 -6.76
CA LEU A 218 3.54 -16.41 -6.70
C LEU A 218 3.07 -17.48 -7.70
N GLY A 219 2.05 -17.19 -8.52
CA GLY A 219 1.50 -18.13 -9.50
C GLY A 219 0.59 -19.21 -8.91
N ARG A 220 0.26 -19.15 -7.61
CA ARG A 220 -0.65 -20.08 -6.92
C ARG A 220 -2.11 -19.67 -7.14
N LEU A 221 -2.54 -19.66 -8.41
CA LEU A 221 -3.77 -18.98 -8.86
C LEU A 221 -5.05 -19.56 -8.23
N LEU A 222 -5.15 -20.89 -8.08
CA LEU A 222 -6.32 -21.53 -7.46
C LEU A 222 -6.49 -21.10 -6.00
N GLN A 223 -5.40 -21.06 -5.23
CA GLN A 223 -5.43 -20.63 -3.83
C GLN A 223 -5.78 -19.13 -3.73
N ALA A 224 -5.26 -18.32 -4.65
CA ALA A 224 -5.60 -16.90 -4.72
C ALA A 224 -7.09 -16.67 -5.01
N GLU A 225 -7.67 -17.43 -5.94
CA GLU A 225 -9.09 -17.39 -6.25
C GLU A 225 -9.94 -17.75 -5.02
N LEU A 226 -9.59 -18.81 -4.29
CA LEU A 226 -10.29 -19.19 -3.04
C LEU A 226 -10.28 -18.06 -2.00
N CYS A 227 -9.13 -17.41 -1.80
CA CYS A 227 -9.03 -16.25 -0.91
C CYS A 227 -9.97 -15.12 -1.33
N PHE A 228 -9.99 -14.77 -2.63
CA PHE A 228 -10.87 -13.72 -3.13
C PHE A 228 -12.36 -14.09 -3.00
N THR A 229 -12.73 -15.32 -3.35
CA THR A 229 -14.11 -15.81 -3.19
C THR A 229 -14.57 -15.79 -1.73
N GLN A 230 -13.67 -16.07 -0.78
CA GLN A 230 -13.97 -15.97 0.66
C GLN A 230 -14.27 -14.53 1.10
N VAL A 231 -13.57 -13.54 0.56
CA VAL A 231 -13.88 -12.12 0.83
C VAL A 231 -15.26 -11.76 0.27
N LEU A 232 -15.56 -12.16 -0.97
CA LEU A 232 -16.84 -11.88 -1.61
C LEU A 232 -18.02 -12.56 -0.89
N SER A 233 -17.86 -13.79 -0.42
CA SER A 233 -18.89 -14.48 0.37
C SER A 233 -19.15 -13.84 1.74
N SER A 234 -18.21 -13.01 2.19
CA SER A 234 -18.27 -12.31 3.47
C SER A 234 -18.85 -10.90 3.38
N GLU A 235 -19.29 -10.44 2.19
CA GLU A 235 -19.79 -9.09 1.94
C GLU A 235 -20.81 -8.61 2.98
N LYS A 236 -21.83 -9.43 3.29
CA LYS A 236 -22.88 -9.09 4.26
C LYS A 236 -22.38 -8.94 5.70
N ARG A 237 -21.17 -9.41 6.00
CA ARG A 237 -20.56 -9.34 7.34
C ARG A 237 -19.65 -8.13 7.50
N ILE A 238 -19.23 -7.49 6.41
CA ILE A 238 -18.36 -6.30 6.44
C ILE A 238 -19.16 -5.10 6.94
N ARG A 239 -18.62 -4.42 7.95
CA ARG A 239 -19.31 -3.30 8.63
C ARG A 239 -18.75 -1.93 8.30
N TYR A 240 -17.45 -1.81 8.01
CA TYR A 240 -16.76 -0.53 7.89
C TYR A 240 -15.98 -0.40 6.59
N ASP A 241 -15.19 -1.41 6.26
CA ASP A 241 -14.25 -1.42 5.15
C ASP A 241 -14.90 -1.94 3.86
N HIS A 242 -16.04 -1.36 3.48
CA HIS A 242 -16.82 -1.74 2.29
C HIS A 242 -16.02 -1.66 0.97
N TYR A 243 -14.88 -0.97 0.95
CA TYR A 243 -14.00 -0.94 -0.22
C TYR A 243 -13.41 -2.32 -0.53
N LEU A 244 -13.33 -3.24 0.44
CA LEU A 244 -12.72 -4.57 0.26
C LEU A 244 -13.40 -5.37 -0.85
N ILE A 245 -14.72 -5.26 -1.01
CA ILE A 245 -15.48 -6.00 -2.01
C ILE A 245 -15.16 -5.56 -3.44
N PRO A 246 -15.36 -4.29 -3.85
CA PRO A 246 -15.04 -3.86 -5.22
C PRO A 246 -13.55 -3.98 -5.53
N PHE A 247 -12.65 -3.77 -4.55
CA PHE A 247 -11.23 -4.02 -4.76
C PHE A 247 -10.92 -5.51 -4.97
N THR A 248 -11.57 -6.41 -4.24
CA THR A 248 -11.41 -7.87 -4.44
C THR A 248 -11.97 -8.33 -5.79
N LEU A 249 -13.14 -7.84 -6.21
CA LEU A 249 -13.68 -8.12 -7.55
C LEU A 249 -12.71 -7.69 -8.65
N TYR A 250 -12.11 -6.50 -8.51
CA TYR A 250 -11.08 -6.04 -9.42
C TYR A 250 -9.85 -6.97 -9.45
N GLU A 251 -9.34 -7.39 -8.29
CA GLU A 251 -8.17 -8.29 -8.23
C GLU A 251 -8.47 -9.69 -8.77
N LEU A 252 -9.68 -10.20 -8.55
CA LEU A 252 -10.16 -11.46 -9.10
C LEU A 252 -10.30 -11.37 -10.63
N GLY A 253 -10.80 -10.25 -11.15
CA GLY A 253 -10.81 -9.99 -12.59
C GLY A 253 -9.40 -9.94 -13.20
N LEU A 254 -8.42 -9.34 -12.50
CA LEU A 254 -7.01 -9.41 -12.92
C LEU A 254 -6.44 -10.83 -12.85
N LEU A 255 -6.87 -11.65 -11.90
CA LEU A 255 -6.48 -13.06 -11.82
C LEU A 255 -7.01 -13.85 -13.02
N TYR A 256 -8.29 -13.71 -13.38
CA TYR A 256 -8.84 -14.37 -14.57
C TYR A 256 -8.17 -13.89 -15.86
N LYS A 257 -7.82 -12.60 -15.94
CA LYS A 257 -7.01 -12.09 -17.05
C LYS A 257 -5.65 -12.80 -17.14
N GLN A 258 -4.98 -13.04 -16.01
CA GLN A 258 -3.71 -13.77 -15.97
C GLN A 258 -3.86 -15.24 -16.38
N GLN A 259 -5.03 -15.84 -16.12
CA GLN A 259 -5.39 -17.19 -16.58
C GLN A 259 -5.80 -17.25 -18.06
N GLY A 260 -6.01 -16.09 -18.71
CA GLY A 260 -6.50 -16.00 -20.10
C GLY A 260 -8.02 -16.02 -20.25
N ASP A 261 -8.79 -16.08 -19.16
CA ASP A 261 -10.26 -15.99 -19.19
C ASP A 261 -10.69 -14.51 -19.22
N TYR A 262 -10.57 -13.91 -20.40
CA TYR A 262 -10.87 -12.48 -20.62
C TYR A 262 -12.36 -12.14 -20.43
N VAL A 263 -13.25 -13.11 -20.62
CA VAL A 263 -14.70 -12.92 -20.45
C VAL A 263 -15.03 -12.77 -18.97
N LYS A 264 -14.57 -13.70 -18.11
CA LYS A 264 -14.72 -13.55 -16.66
C LYS A 264 -13.99 -12.31 -16.16
N ALA A 265 -12.77 -12.06 -16.65
CA ALA A 265 -12.00 -10.88 -16.25
C ALA A 265 -12.78 -9.58 -16.46
N THR A 266 -13.37 -9.40 -17.64
CA THR A 266 -14.16 -8.20 -17.98
C THR A 266 -15.38 -8.10 -17.07
N ARG A 267 -16.13 -9.19 -16.89
CA ARG A 267 -17.31 -9.22 -16.03
C ARG A 267 -17.00 -8.79 -14.60
N PHE A 268 -16.00 -9.38 -13.96
CA PHE A 268 -15.63 -9.05 -12.58
C PHE A 268 -15.14 -7.59 -12.43
N ILE A 269 -14.40 -7.08 -13.41
CA ILE A 269 -13.92 -5.69 -13.41
C ILE A 269 -15.07 -4.70 -13.63
N GLU A 270 -16.06 -5.04 -14.45
CA GLU A 270 -17.26 -4.22 -14.64
C GLU A 270 -18.19 -4.26 -13.41
N ASP A 271 -18.36 -5.43 -12.79
CA ASP A 271 -19.13 -5.58 -11.55
C ASP A 271 -18.56 -4.69 -10.42
N ALA A 272 -17.23 -4.65 -10.29
CA ALA A 272 -16.54 -3.76 -9.34
C ALA A 272 -16.84 -2.26 -9.56
N LYS A 273 -17.10 -1.86 -10.81
CA LYS A 273 -17.36 -0.47 -11.21
C LYS A 273 -18.84 -0.08 -11.08
N LEU A 274 -19.74 -0.99 -11.43
CA LEU A 274 -21.16 -0.67 -11.63
C LEU A 274 -22.01 -0.92 -10.38
N ASN A 275 -21.65 -1.91 -9.56
CA ASN A 275 -22.49 -2.38 -8.47
C ASN A 275 -22.14 -1.78 -7.09
N TYR A 276 -21.08 -0.98 -6.99
CA TYR A 276 -20.58 -0.41 -5.73
C TYR A 276 -20.33 1.09 -5.87
N LYS A 277 -20.69 1.87 -4.85
CA LYS A 277 -20.54 3.33 -4.79
C LYS A 277 -20.23 3.80 -3.37
N ASP A 278 -19.71 5.02 -3.24
CA ASP A 278 -19.50 5.74 -1.97
C ASP A 278 -18.53 5.07 -0.98
N TYR A 279 -17.72 4.13 -1.46
CA TYR A 279 -16.71 3.44 -0.66
C TYR A 279 -15.37 4.21 -0.64
N SER A 280 -14.51 3.90 0.34
CA SER A 280 -13.19 4.51 0.43
C SER A 280 -12.34 4.20 -0.81
N MET A 281 -11.64 5.21 -1.34
CA MET A 281 -10.72 5.06 -2.47
C MET A 281 -11.38 4.69 -3.82
N GLU A 282 -12.70 4.89 -3.98
CA GLU A 282 -13.45 4.65 -5.21
C GLU A 282 -12.81 5.26 -6.46
N SER A 283 -12.49 6.56 -6.46
CA SER A 283 -11.88 7.22 -7.63
C SER A 283 -10.54 6.58 -8.04
N ARG A 284 -9.78 6.06 -7.07
CA ARG A 284 -8.51 5.37 -7.34
C ARG A 284 -8.76 3.99 -7.95
N LEU A 285 -9.76 3.26 -7.46
CA LEU A 285 -10.13 1.98 -8.07
C LEU A 285 -10.67 2.19 -9.49
N HIS A 286 -11.51 3.19 -9.73
CA HIS A 286 -12.01 3.51 -11.07
C HIS A 286 -10.89 3.82 -12.07
N PHE A 287 -9.84 4.53 -11.65
CA PHE A 287 -8.66 4.75 -12.48
C PHE A 287 -7.96 3.42 -12.85
N ARG A 288 -7.79 2.51 -11.88
CA ARG A 288 -7.22 1.17 -12.10
C ARG A 288 -8.08 0.29 -13.00
N ILE A 289 -9.41 0.35 -12.83
CA ILE A 289 -10.41 -0.32 -13.68
C ILE A 289 -10.30 0.17 -15.12
N HIS A 290 -10.26 1.48 -15.34
CA HIS A 290 -10.13 2.05 -16.68
C HIS A 290 -8.85 1.55 -17.36
N ALA A 291 -7.71 1.59 -16.68
CA ALA A 291 -6.46 1.06 -17.21
C ALA A 291 -6.53 -0.44 -17.55
N ALA A 292 -7.16 -1.25 -16.68
CA ALA A 292 -7.30 -2.68 -16.89
C ALA A 292 -8.21 -3.03 -18.07
N LEU A 293 -9.38 -2.38 -18.19
CA LEU A 293 -10.32 -2.56 -19.30
C LEU A 293 -9.72 -2.12 -20.64
N SER A 294 -8.99 -0.99 -20.68
CA SER A 294 -8.29 -0.56 -21.89
C SER A 294 -7.25 -1.59 -22.35
N SER A 295 -6.55 -2.23 -21.41
CA SER A 295 -5.62 -3.31 -21.74
C SER A 295 -6.31 -4.60 -22.21
N LEU A 296 -7.53 -4.89 -21.75
CA LEU A 296 -8.32 -6.04 -22.20
C LEU A 296 -8.84 -5.85 -23.64
N LYS A 297 -9.25 -4.64 -24.00
CA LYS A 297 -9.70 -4.30 -25.37
C LYS A 297 -8.61 -4.45 -26.43
N GLY A 298 -7.33 -4.35 -26.03
CA GLY A 298 -6.18 -4.53 -26.92
C GLY A 298 -5.63 -5.95 -26.99
N SER A 299 -6.22 -6.92 -26.28
CA SER A 299 -5.80 -8.32 -26.35
C SER A 299 -6.57 -9.04 -27.47
N PRO A 300 -5.89 -9.82 -28.34
CA PRO A 300 -6.57 -10.54 -29.42
C PRO A 300 -7.57 -11.51 -28.81
N THR A 301 -8.81 -11.44 -29.29
CA THR A 301 -9.81 -12.47 -29.05
C THR A 301 -9.35 -13.75 -29.74
N ASN A 302 -8.70 -14.64 -29.00
CA ASN A 302 -8.59 -16.03 -29.43
C ASN A 302 -9.99 -16.63 -29.33
N SER A 303 -10.79 -16.42 -30.37
CA SER A 303 -11.95 -17.25 -30.65
C SER A 303 -11.44 -18.63 -31.06
N PRO A 304 -12.05 -19.72 -30.53
CA PRO A 304 -11.69 -21.09 -30.89
C PRO A 304 -11.92 -21.39 -32.37
#